data_AF-A0A3D3RK60-F1
#
_entry.id   AF-A0A3D3RK60-F1
#
_cell.length_a   1.000
_cell.length_b   1.000
_cell.length_c   1.000
_cell.angle_alpha   90.00
_cell.angle_beta   90.00
_cell.angle_gamma   90.00
#
_symmetry.space_group_name_H-M   'P 1'
#
loop_
_entity.id
_entity.type
_entity.pdbx_description
1 polymer ?
#
loop_
_entity_poly.entity_id
_entity_poly.type
_entity_poly.pdbx_seq_one_letter_code
_entity_poly.pdbx_strand_id
1 'polypeptide(L)' 'RKGHTDTLAVILPNITSKHYSDFYLSFKEYAESHNYSVILYLTRHNSESHEAEIAQKVRASMALGIATITKCVS' A
#
# COMPACT_ATOMS: atom_id res chain seq x y z
N ARG A 1 4.98 4.18 -25.02
CA ARG A 1 3.91 3.42 -24.35
C ARG A 1 3.82 3.89 -22.91
N LYS A 2 2.74 4.58 -22.49
CA LYS A 2 2.48 4.83 -21.06
C LYS A 2 1.83 3.56 -20.52
N GLY A 3 2.59 2.76 -19.76
CA GLY A 3 2.08 1.54 -19.15
C GLY A 3 1.03 1.91 -18.09
N HIS A 4 -0.24 1.88 -18.48
CA HIS A 4 -1.31 1.83 -17.48
C HIS A 4 -1.17 0.48 -16.77
N THR A 5 -0.87 0.53 -15.48
CA THR A 5 -1.03 -0.64 -14.62
C THR A 5 -2.36 -0.44 -13.92
N ASP A 6 -3.25 -1.42 -13.92
CA ASP A 6 -4.49 -1.37 -13.13
C ASP A 6 -4.19 -1.69 -11.66
N THR A 7 -3.13 -1.09 -11.10
CA THR A 7 -2.61 -1.45 -9.77
C THR A 7 -2.87 -0.34 -8.77
N LEU A 8 -3.35 -0.72 -7.59
CA LEU A 8 -3.46 0.14 -6.41
C LEU A 8 -2.39 -0.26 -5.38
N ALA A 9 -1.75 0.73 -4.77
CA ALA A 9 -0.79 0.50 -3.70
C ALA A 9 -1.46 0.71 -2.34
N VAL A 10 -1.18 -0.18 -1.40
CA VAL A 10 -1.59 -0.06 0.00
C VAL A 10 -0.35 -0.01 0.87
N ILE A 11 -0.22 1.01 1.71
CA ILE A 11 0.91 1.21 2.62
C ILE A 11 0.39 1.10 4.06
N LEU A 12 0.88 0.11 4.83
CA LEU A 12 0.44 -0.13 6.21
C LEU A 12 1.61 -0.25 7.18
N PRO A 13 1.42 0.05 8.49
CA PRO A 13 2.48 -0.09 9.49
C PRO A 13 2.87 -1.55 9.74
N ASN A 14 1.87 -2.44 9.74
CA ASN A 14 2.04 -3.88 9.82
C ASN A 14 0.76 -4.56 9.31
N ILE A 15 0.85 -5.84 8.98
CA ILE A 15 -0.30 -6.65 8.57
C ILE A 15 -0.81 -7.56 9.69
N THR A 16 -0.11 -7.64 10.82
CA THR A 16 -0.42 -8.56 11.92
C THR A 16 -1.49 -8.01 12.86
N SER A 17 -1.66 -6.69 12.93
CA SER A 17 -2.73 -6.07 13.70
C SER A 17 -4.06 -6.26 12.97
N LYS A 18 -5.06 -6.77 13.68
CA LYS A 18 -6.36 -7.14 13.10
C LYS A 18 -7.00 -6.01 12.29
N HIS A 19 -6.96 -4.78 12.78
CA HIS A 19 -7.57 -3.64 12.08
C HIS A 19 -6.88 -3.33 10.74
N TYR A 20 -5.56 -3.53 10.63
CA TYR A 20 -4.84 -3.37 9.37
C TYR A 20 -5.08 -4.54 8.41
N SER A 21 -5.15 -5.77 8.92
CA SER A 21 -5.47 -6.93 8.07
C SER A 21 -6.90 -6.88 7.54
N ASP A 22 -7.87 -6.51 8.39
CA ASP A 22 -9.28 -6.36 8.00
C ASP A 22 -9.41 -5.29 6.92
N PHE A 23 -8.79 -4.12 7.13
CA PHE A 23 -8.75 -3.06 6.12
C PHE A 23 -8.16 -3.54 4.80
N TYR A 24 -6.98 -4.19 4.84
CA TYR A 24 -6.32 -4.67 3.63
C TYR A 24 -7.17 -5.68 2.88
N LEU A 25 -7.78 -6.65 3.58
CA LEU A 25 -8.59 -7.68 2.96
C LEU A 25 -9.83 -7.07 2.30
N SER A 26 -10.58 -6.23 3.02
CA SER A 26 -11.77 -5.57 2.46
C SER A 26 -11.43 -4.65 1.28
N PHE A 27 -10.33 -3.91 1.36
CA PHE A 27 -9.85 -3.07 0.25
C PHE A 27 -9.46 -3.92 -0.96
N LYS A 28 -8.73 -5.01 -0.74
CA LYS A 28 -8.28 -5.91 -1.78
C LYS A 28 -9.46 -6.58 -2.49
N GLU A 29 -10.42 -7.12 -1.74
CA GLU A 29 -11.64 -7.72 -2.31
C GLU A 29 -12.40 -6.73 -3.19
N TYR A 30 -12.59 -5.49 -2.72
CA TYR A 30 -13.23 -4.45 -3.52
C TYR A 30 -12.44 -4.14 -4.79
N ALA A 31 -11.13 -3.92 -4.69
CA ALA A 31 -10.27 -3.59 -5.82
C ALA A 31 -10.26 -4.71 -6.88
N GLU A 32 -10.08 -5.97 -6.46
CA GLU A 32 -10.03 -7.12 -7.36
C GLU A 32 -11.38 -7.37 -8.04
N SER A 33 -12.51 -7.10 -7.37
CA SER A 33 -13.84 -7.15 -7.99
C SER A 33 -14.07 -6.11 -9.10
N HIS A 34 -13.22 -5.08 -9.16
CA HIS A 34 -13.24 -4.03 -10.19
C HIS A 34 -12.05 -4.11 -11.15
N ASN A 35 -11.40 -5.29 -11.25
CA ASN A 35 -10.24 -5.57 -12.10
C ASN A 35 -8.95 -4.80 -11.75
N TYR A 36 -8.83 -4.32 -10.51
CA TYR A 36 -7.57 -3.77 -10.02
C TYR A 36 -6.73 -4.84 -9.34
N SER A 37 -5.41 -4.79 -9.53
CA SER A 37 -4.43 -5.50 -8.70
C SER A 37 -4.05 -4.66 -7.48
N VAL A 38 -3.68 -5.30 -6.38
CA VAL A 38 -3.24 -4.59 -5.17
C VAL A 38 -1.83 -5.01 -4.74
N ILE A 39 -0.96 -4.05 -4.48
CA ILE A 39 0.38 -4.27 -3.92
C ILE A 39 0.42 -3.71 -2.49
N LEU A 40 0.84 -4.55 -1.54
CA LEU A 40 1.03 -4.17 -0.14
C LEU A 40 2.49 -3.80 0.14
N TYR A 41 2.70 -2.61 0.71
CA TYR A 41 3.95 -2.15 1.29
C TYR A 41 3.81 -2.01 2.81
N LEU A 42 4.85 -2.40 3.54
CA LEU A 42 4.87 -2.31 5.00
C LEU A 42 5.93 -1.32 5.47
N THR A 43 5.52 -0.28 6.20
CA THR A 43 6.43 0.68 6.85
C THR A 43 6.97 0.04 8.14
N ARG A 44 7.84 -0.97 7.99
CA ARG A 44 8.49 -1.65 9.12
C ARG A 44 9.44 -0.69 9.83
N HIS A 45 9.17 -0.37 11.10
CA HIS A 45 9.97 0.47 12.00
C HIS A 45 10.31 1.88 11.44
N ASN A 46 10.22 2.88 12.32
CA ASN A 46 10.29 4.31 12.00
C ASN A 46 11.69 4.80 11.57
N SER A 47 12.36 4.12 10.63
CA SER A 47 13.60 4.62 10.03
C SER A 47 13.27 5.38 8.74
N GLU A 48 13.68 6.65 8.68
CA GLU A 48 13.52 7.55 7.52
C GLU A 48 14.01 6.91 6.21
N SER A 49 15.04 6.07 6.27
CA SER A 49 15.56 5.29 5.14
C SER A 49 14.53 4.33 4.52
N HIS A 50 13.67 3.72 5.34
CA HIS A 50 12.64 2.80 4.87
C HIS A 50 11.47 3.53 4.20
N GLU A 51 11.11 4.72 4.69
CA GLU A 51 10.05 5.52 4.07
C GLU A 51 10.45 5.95 2.65
N ALA A 52 11.72 6.38 2.48
CA ALA A 52 12.27 6.72 1.19
C ALA A 52 12.28 5.52 0.22
N GLU A 53 12.63 4.33 0.72
CA GLU A 53 12.61 3.08 -0.07
C GLU A 53 11.19 2.71 -0.51
N ILE A 54 10.20 2.78 0.39
CA ILE A 54 8.80 2.50 0.06
C ILE A 54 8.29 3.52 -0.95
N ALA A 55 8.61 4.80 -0.78
CA ALA A 55 8.25 5.84 -1.75
C ALA A 55 8.84 5.56 -3.14
N GLN A 56 10.08 5.07 -3.21
CA GLN A 56 10.68 4.66 -4.47
C GLN A 56 9.98 3.45 -5.08
N LYS A 57 9.65 2.42 -4.28
CA LYS A 57 8.94 1.22 -4.76
C LYS A 57 7.55 1.56 -5.29
N VAL A 58 6.81 2.41 -4.59
CA VAL A 58 5.47 2.88 -5.02
C VAL A 58 5.55 3.68 -6.31
N ARG A 59 6.56 4.56 -6.46
CA ARG A 59 6.79 5.26 -7.73
C ARG A 59 7.11 4.29 -8.88
N ALA A 60 7.93 3.28 -8.61
CA ALA A 60 8.30 2.28 -9.60
C ALA A 60 7.15 1.34 -9.98
N SER A 61 6.17 1.13 -9.09
CA SER A 61 5.00 0.28 -9.37
C SER A 61 3.99 0.94 -10.31
N MET A 62 4.13 2.25 -10.59
CA MET A 62 3.20 3.01 -11.43
C MET A 62 1.73 2.82 -10.99
N ALA A 63 1.50 2.76 -9.68
CA ALA A 63 0.16 2.57 -9.13
C ALA A 63 -0.75 3.75 -9.51
N LEU A 64 -2.02 3.45 -9.84
CA LEU A 64 -3.04 4.44 -10.16
C LEU A 64 -3.50 5.23 -8.94
N GLY A 65 -3.42 4.61 -7.77
CA GLY A 65 -3.85 5.19 -6.51
C GLY A 65 -3.11 4.56 -5.34
N ILE A 66 -3.03 5.31 -4.24
CA ILE A 66 -2.34 4.91 -3.01
C ILE A 66 -3.31 5.08 -1.84
N ALA A 67 -3.53 4.01 -1.08
CA ALA A 67 -4.15 4.07 0.24
C ALA A 67 -3.07 3.90 1.30
N THR A 68 -3.00 4.82 2.26
CA THR A 68 -1.97 4.78 3.32
C THR A 68 -2.62 4.93 4.69
N ILE A 69 -2.16 4.13 5.64
CA ILE A 69 -2.48 4.31 7.06
C ILE A 69 -1.16 4.49 7.81
N THR A 70 -1.00 5.65 8.43
CA THR A 70 0.17 5.95 9.26
C THR A 70 -0.26 6.03 10.72
N LYS A 71 0.55 5.47 11.61
CA LYS A 71 0.35 5.67 13.05
C LYS A 71 0.93 7.04 13.40
N CYS A 72 0.08 8.00 13.75
CA CYS A 72 0.54 9.25 14.34
C CYS A 72 1.16 8.93 15.70
N VAL A 73 2.43 9.22 15.88
CA VAL A 73 3.09 9.13 17.19
C VAL A 73 2.83 10.48 17.86
N SER A 74 1.92 10.48 18.86
CA SER A 74 1.65 11.64 19.73
C SER A 74 2.70 11.75 20.82
#